data_AF-A0A9D0M791-F1
#
_entry.id   AF-A0A9D0M791-F1
#
_cell.length_a   1.000
_cell.length_b   1.000
_cell.length_c   1.000
_cell.angle_alpha   90.00
_cell.angle_beta   90.00
_cell.angle_gamma   90.00
#
_symmetry.space_group_name_H-M   'P 1'
#
loop_
_entity.id
_entity.type
_entity.pdbx_description
1 polymer ?
#
loop_
_entity_poly.entity_id
_entity_poly.type
_entity_poly.pdbx_seq_one_letter_code
_entity_poly.pdbx_strand_id
1 'polypeptide(L)'
;KWSFVSLSWNSDSKWLAFAFRATDATVPEREKDEKKKKHPSVLEIHSGPQIQYGFHFMHKFHVLAARGYMVYFCNPRGSRGYSGEHTAAIWNQWGSVDYNDLMAFADFMEKKALHR
;
A
#
# COMPACT_ATOMS: atom_id res chain seq x y z
N LYS A 1 -17.81 -3.32 -12.17
CA LYS A 1 -17.73 -4.30 -11.06
C LYS A 1 -16.42 -4.08 -10.29
N TRP A 2 -16.32 -4.48 -9.02
CA TRP A 2 -15.07 -4.34 -8.23
C TRP A 2 -14.53 -5.71 -7.91
N SER A 3 -13.24 -5.93 -8.17
CA SER A 3 -12.58 -7.19 -7.81
C SER A 3 -11.47 -6.93 -6.81
N PHE A 4 -11.52 -7.69 -5.72
CA PHE A 4 -10.43 -7.85 -4.80
C PHE A 4 -9.28 -8.56 -5.54
N VAL A 5 -8.10 -7.94 -5.58
CA VAL A 5 -6.96 -8.45 -6.34
C VAL A 5 -6.05 -9.30 -5.46
N SER A 6 -5.80 -8.86 -4.23
CA SER A 6 -5.11 -9.68 -3.23
C SER A 6 -5.10 -9.04 -1.86
N LEU A 7 -5.14 -9.91 -0.85
CA LEU A 7 -4.69 -9.64 0.50
C LEU A 7 -3.35 -10.34 0.68
N SER A 8 -2.38 -9.65 1.25
CA SER A 8 -1.14 -10.29 1.69
C SER A 8 -0.85 -9.88 3.11
N TRP A 9 -0.69 -10.89 3.95
CA TRP A 9 -0.36 -10.78 5.36
C TRP A 9 0.95 -11.52 5.59
N ASN A 10 1.87 -10.90 6.31
CA ASN A 10 3.08 -11.57 6.79
C ASN A 10 2.78 -12.27 8.13
N SER A 11 3.25 -13.52 8.29
CA SER A 11 3.15 -14.31 9.52
C SER A 11 3.66 -13.59 10.77
N ASP A 12 4.60 -12.66 10.61
CA ASP A 12 5.18 -11.89 11.71
C ASP A 12 4.30 -10.70 12.15
N SER A 13 3.10 -10.51 11.57
CA SER A 13 2.21 -9.36 11.83
C SER A 13 2.80 -7.97 11.54
N LYS A 14 3.93 -7.88 10.84
CA LYS A 14 4.68 -6.62 10.60
C LYS A 14 4.06 -5.72 9.53
N TRP A 15 3.27 -6.27 8.61
CA TRP A 15 2.54 -5.47 7.63
C TRP A 15 1.35 -6.23 7.05
N LEU A 16 0.35 -5.45 6.65
CA LEU A 16 -0.88 -5.88 5.98
C LEU A 16 -1.04 -5.05 4.71
N ALA A 17 -1.05 -5.70 3.54
CA ALA A 17 -1.19 -5.02 2.26
C ALA A 17 -2.50 -5.42 1.56
N PHE A 18 -3.26 -4.41 1.13
CA PHE A 18 -4.48 -4.57 0.35
C PHE A 18 -4.28 -4.01 -1.05
N ALA A 19 -4.68 -4.77 -2.07
CA ALA A 19 -4.75 -4.29 -3.44
C ALA A 19 -6.16 -4.49 -4.00
N PHE A 20 -6.75 -3.40 -4.49
CA PHE A 20 -8.06 -3.40 -5.14
C PHE A 20 -7.96 -2.75 -6.52
N ARG A 21 -8.79 -3.23 -7.47
CA ARG A 21 -8.87 -2.65 -8.82
C ARG A 21 -10.34 -2.53 -9.25
N ALA A 22 -10.67 -1.42 -9.89
CA ALA A 22 -11.94 -1.27 -10.58
C ALA A 22 -11.96 -2.19 -11.81
N THR A 23 -12.97 -3.05 -11.93
CA THR A 23 -13.23 -3.88 -13.12
C THR A 23 -14.55 -3.44 -13.75
N ASP A 24 -14.57 -2.27 -14.39
CA ASP A 24 -15.70 -1.92 -15.24
C ASP A 24 -15.53 -2.45 -16.65
N ALA A 25 -16.65 -2.92 -17.20
CA ALA A 25 -16.79 -3.66 -18.45
C ALA A 25 -16.41 -2.86 -19.71
N THR A 26 -15.87 -1.65 -19.56
CA THR A 26 -15.34 -0.80 -20.62
C THR A 26 -13.84 -0.89 -20.79
N VAL A 27 -13.13 -1.71 -19.98
CA VAL A 27 -11.71 -2.00 -20.22
C VAL A 27 -11.64 -3.04 -21.35
N PRO A 28 -11.40 -2.64 -22.61
CA PRO A 28 -11.43 -3.58 -23.72
C PRO A 28 -10.16 -4.40 -23.62
N GLU A 29 -10.31 -5.72 -23.46
CA GLU A 29 -9.32 -6.72 -23.88
C GLU A 29 -7.85 -6.44 -23.48
N ARG A 30 -7.62 -5.80 -22.33
CA ARG A 30 -6.25 -5.56 -21.80
C ARG A 30 -5.66 -6.75 -21.07
N GLU A 31 -6.43 -7.83 -20.93
CA GLU A 31 -6.14 -8.91 -19.98
C GLU A 31 -4.96 -9.80 -20.40
N LYS A 32 -4.54 -9.80 -21.67
CA LYS A 32 -3.45 -10.67 -22.14
C LYS A 32 -2.05 -10.03 -22.17
N ASP A 33 -1.97 -8.70 -22.25
CA ASP A 33 -0.68 -7.97 -22.34
C ASP A 33 -0.31 -7.16 -21.09
N GLU A 34 -1.15 -7.15 -20.05
CA GLU A 34 -0.92 -6.35 -18.83
C GLU A 34 0.20 -6.89 -17.92
N LYS A 35 0.50 -8.20 -17.94
CA LYS A 35 1.54 -8.81 -17.10
C LYS A 35 2.97 -8.33 -17.38
N LYS A 36 3.18 -7.53 -18.44
CA LYS A 36 4.49 -6.97 -18.79
C LYS A 36 4.52 -5.43 -18.74
N LYS A 37 3.41 -4.78 -18.42
CA LYS A 37 3.34 -3.31 -18.41
C LYS A 37 3.72 -2.78 -17.04
N LYS A 38 4.77 -1.96 -16.99
CA LYS A 38 5.11 -1.16 -15.81
C LYS A 38 3.98 -0.15 -15.59
N HIS A 39 3.24 -0.30 -14.51
CA HIS A 39 2.24 0.68 -14.08
C HIS A 39 2.90 1.74 -13.19
N PRO A 40 2.58 3.03 -13.36
CA PRO A 40 3.03 4.04 -12.40
C PRO A 40 2.41 3.71 -11.04
N SER A 41 3.23 3.73 -9.99
CA SER A 41 2.83 3.43 -8.63
C SER A 41 2.86 4.67 -7.75
N VAL A 42 2.03 4.66 -6.72
CA VAL A 42 2.00 5.69 -5.67
C VAL A 42 2.03 4.99 -4.32
N LEU A 43 3.05 5.30 -3.52
CA LEU A 43 3.08 4.97 -2.10
C LEU A 43 2.40 6.11 -1.33
N GLU A 44 1.26 5.81 -0.73
CA GLU A 44 0.51 6.75 0.09
C GLU A 44 0.94 6.64 1.55
N ILE A 45 1.52 7.72 2.06
CA ILE A 45 1.99 7.84 3.45
C ILE A 45 0.93 8.61 4.23
N HIS A 46 0.49 8.10 5.38
CA HIS A 46 -0.46 8.83 6.22
C HIS A 46 0.23 10.02 6.89
N SER A 47 -0.56 11.05 7.22
CA SER A 47 -0.04 12.23 7.94
C SER A 47 0.23 11.88 9.41
N GLY A 48 1.34 12.41 9.95
CA GLY A 48 1.65 12.44 11.38
C GLY A 48 1.94 11.10 12.07
N PRO A 49 2.65 11.12 13.22
CA PRO A 49 2.79 9.94 14.08
C PRO A 49 1.45 9.59 14.72
N GLN A 50 1.33 8.34 15.16
CA GLN A 50 0.17 7.80 15.85
C GLN A 50 -1.15 7.78 15.05
N ILE A 51 -1.07 7.85 13.73
CA ILE A 51 -2.19 7.58 12.82
C ILE A 51 -1.99 6.19 12.19
N GLN A 52 -3.07 5.59 11.70
CA GLN A 52 -3.02 4.35 10.94
C GLN A 52 -4.00 4.40 9.77
N TYR A 53 -3.64 3.78 8.66
CA TYR A 53 -4.61 3.28 7.71
C TYR A 53 -5.28 2.03 8.28
N GLY A 54 -6.58 1.91 8.06
CA GLY A 54 -7.39 0.75 8.45
C GLY A 54 -8.41 0.41 7.39
N PHE A 55 -9.37 -0.46 7.71
CA PHE A 55 -10.37 -0.92 6.75
C PHE A 55 -11.51 0.10 6.58
N HIS A 56 -11.24 1.16 5.83
CA HIS A 56 -12.19 2.23 5.57
C HIS A 56 -12.05 2.73 4.13
N PHE A 57 -13.11 3.34 3.61
CA PHE A 57 -13.08 3.96 2.28
C PHE A 57 -12.13 5.16 2.27
N MET A 58 -11.14 5.13 1.37
CA MET A 58 -10.16 6.21 1.20
C MET A 58 -10.31 6.82 -0.18
N HIS A 59 -11.06 7.93 -0.28
CA HIS A 59 -11.39 8.57 -1.56
C HIS A 59 -10.17 8.74 -2.48
N LYS A 60 -9.05 9.24 -1.95
CA LYS A 60 -7.80 9.45 -2.71
C LYS A 60 -7.27 8.16 -3.35
N PHE A 61 -7.31 7.05 -2.63
CA PHE A 61 -6.83 5.75 -3.14
C PHE A 61 -7.68 5.28 -4.31
N HIS A 62 -9.00 5.42 -4.20
CA HIS A 62 -9.93 5.05 -5.26
C HIS A 62 -9.78 5.94 -6.49
N VAL A 63 -9.57 7.25 -6.31
CA VAL A 63 -9.36 8.21 -7.39
C VAL A 63 -8.06 7.94 -8.15
N LEU A 64 -6.98 7.61 -7.45
CA LEU A 64 -5.70 7.23 -8.06
C LEU A 64 -5.79 5.88 -8.79
N ALA A 65 -6.41 4.88 -8.16
CA ALA A 65 -6.63 3.58 -8.78
C ALA A 65 -7.51 3.68 -10.05
N ALA A 66 -8.56 4.50 -10.03
CA ALA A 66 -9.39 4.77 -11.21
C ALA A 66 -8.62 5.46 -12.35
N ARG A 67 -7.55 6.19 -12.03
CA ARG A 67 -6.62 6.80 -13.01
C ARG A 67 -5.53 5.83 -13.50
N GLY A 68 -5.56 4.58 -13.06
CA GLY A 68 -4.61 3.55 -13.51
C GLY A 68 -3.30 3.49 -12.73
N TYR A 69 -3.21 4.17 -11.58
CA TYR A 69 -2.06 4.04 -10.67
C TYR A 69 -2.20 2.79 -9.80
N MET A 70 -1.06 2.16 -9.53
CA MET A 70 -1.00 1.14 -8.49
C MET A 70 -0.76 1.82 -7.14
N VAL A 71 -1.76 1.82 -6.28
CA VAL A 71 -1.70 2.47 -4.97
C VAL A 71 -1.30 1.46 -3.91
N TYR A 72 -0.27 1.78 -3.13
CA TYR A 72 0.15 0.99 -1.98
C TYR A 72 0.18 1.87 -0.74
N PHE A 73 -0.09 1.28 0.40
CA PHE A 73 -0.01 1.95 1.70
C PHE A 73 0.40 0.92 2.76
N CYS A 74 1.07 1.39 3.79
CA CYS A 74 1.42 0.60 4.97
C CYS A 74 1.35 1.50 6.21
N ASN A 75 1.45 0.87 7.38
CA ASN A 75 1.52 1.54 8.67
C ASN A 75 2.95 1.34 9.22
N PRO A 76 3.91 2.23 8.93
CA PRO A 76 5.29 2.10 9.40
C PRO A 76 5.38 2.19 10.93
N ARG A 77 6.57 1.95 11.50
CA ARG A 77 6.82 2.27 12.92
C ARG A 77 6.46 3.73 13.19
N GLY A 78 5.82 3.98 14.33
CA GLY A 78 5.19 5.25 14.66
C GLY A 78 3.68 5.29 14.44
N SER A 79 3.12 4.38 13.63
CA SER A 79 1.66 4.24 13.46
C SER A 79 0.99 3.58 14.68
N ARG A 80 -0.33 3.72 14.79
CA ARG A 80 -1.15 2.95 15.76
C ARG A 80 -1.54 1.57 15.20
N GLY A 81 -2.22 0.76 16.02
CA GLY A 81 -2.81 -0.52 15.61
C GLY A 81 -2.03 -1.79 15.94
N TYR A 82 -0.80 -1.62 16.40
CA TYR A 82 0.10 -2.72 16.76
C TYR A 82 0.37 -2.68 18.27
N SER A 83 1.59 -2.34 18.69
CA SER A 83 1.98 -2.19 20.09
C SER A 83 2.31 -0.74 20.47
N GLY A 84 2.39 -0.49 21.78
CA GLY A 84 2.92 0.76 22.32
C GLY A 84 4.36 1.02 21.86
N GLU A 85 5.21 0.00 21.83
CA GLU A 85 6.59 0.08 21.33
C GLU A 85 6.64 0.48 19.85
N HIS A 86 5.79 -0.13 19.02
CA HIS A 86 5.69 0.21 17.60
C HIS A 86 5.29 1.68 17.41
N THR A 87 4.35 2.17 18.22
CA THR A 87 3.88 3.56 18.18
C THR A 87 4.95 4.53 18.70
N ALA A 88 5.69 4.15 19.75
CA ALA A 88 6.71 4.98 20.39
C ALA A 88 8.05 4.98 19.64
N ALA A 89 8.24 4.08 18.68
CA ALA A 89 9.50 3.87 17.96
C ALA A 89 10.04 5.11 17.24
N ILE A 90 9.23 6.14 16.98
CA ILE A 90 9.67 7.40 16.35
C ILE A 90 9.61 8.62 17.28
N TRP A 91 9.42 8.40 18.59
CA TRP A 91 9.33 9.51 19.55
C TRP A 91 10.61 10.36 19.53
N ASN A 92 10.47 11.67 19.26
CA ASN A 92 11.59 12.60 19.04
C ASN A 92 12.56 12.23 17.90
N GLN A 93 12.17 11.35 16.97
CA GLN A 93 13.02 10.91 15.87
C GLN A 93 12.22 10.60 14.58
N TRP A 94 11.47 11.57 14.06
CA TRP A 94 10.72 11.38 12.80
C TRP A 94 11.64 11.27 11.60
N GLY A 95 11.27 10.47 10.60
CA GLY A 95 12.10 10.22 9.43
C GLY A 95 13.31 9.32 9.71
N SER A 96 13.27 8.53 10.78
CA SER A 96 14.30 7.56 11.13
C SER A 96 13.88 6.15 10.73
N VAL A 97 13.44 5.34 11.70
CA VAL A 97 13.03 3.96 11.51
C VAL A 97 11.76 3.82 10.66
N ASP A 98 10.91 4.85 10.63
CA ASP A 98 9.73 4.98 9.77
C ASP A 98 10.10 5.18 8.30
N TYR A 99 11.11 6.00 8.00
CA TYR A 99 11.63 6.16 6.64
C TYR A 99 12.15 4.82 6.11
N ASN A 100 12.92 4.10 6.92
CA ASN A 100 13.43 2.78 6.53
C ASN A 100 12.31 1.77 6.27
N ASP A 101 11.23 1.81 7.05
CA ASP A 101 10.06 0.95 6.81
C ASP A 101 9.36 1.28 5.49
N LEU A 102 9.23 2.57 5.17
CA LEU A 102 8.62 3.02 3.92
C LEU A 102 9.45 2.62 2.70
N MET A 103 10.78 2.79 2.75
CA MET A 103 11.67 2.39 1.66
C MET A 103 11.71 0.87 1.48
N ALA A 104 11.79 0.11 2.59
CA ALA A 104 11.74 -1.35 2.53
C ALA A 104 10.41 -1.85 1.94
N PHE A 105 9.30 -1.18 2.24
CA PHE A 105 8.01 -1.50 1.66
C PHE A 105 7.94 -1.13 0.17
N ALA A 106 8.50 0.01 -0.24
CA ALA A 106 8.59 0.39 -1.65
C ALA A 106 9.38 -0.65 -2.46
N ASP A 107 10.56 -1.05 -1.99
CA ASP A 107 11.40 -2.08 -2.62
C ASP A 107 10.68 -3.44 -2.72
N PHE A 108 9.95 -3.81 -1.66
CA PHE A 108 9.15 -5.02 -1.66
C PHE A 108 8.03 -4.97 -2.72
N MET A 109 7.34 -3.85 -2.83
CA MET A 109 6.27 -3.68 -3.81
C MET A 109 6.79 -3.60 -5.24
N GLU A 110 7.95 -2.99 -5.48
CA GLU A 110 8.61 -3.01 -6.78
C GLU A 110 8.89 -4.44 -7.24
N LYS A 111 9.51 -5.27 -6.38
CA LYS A 111 9.79 -6.68 -6.68
C LYS A 111 8.51 -7.46 -6.94
N LYS A 112 7.48 -7.26 -6.12
CA LYS A 112 6.19 -7.96 -6.26
C LYS A 112 5.44 -7.55 -7.54
N ALA A 113 5.54 -6.29 -7.96
CA ALA A 113 4.94 -5.80 -9.20
C ALA A 113 5.64 -6.38 -10.44
N LEU A 114 6.95 -6.64 -10.39
CA LEU A 114 7.70 -7.28 -11.48
C LEU A 114 7.39 -8.77 -11.66
N HIS A 115 6.84 -9.44 -10.65
CA HIS A 115 6.54 -10.88 -10.66
C HIS A 115 5.06 -11.23 -10.90
N ARG A 116 4.22 -10.26 -11.29
CA ARG A 116 2.80 -10.47 -11.61
C ARG A 116 2.52 -10.37 -13.10
#